data_AF-A0A9X9MQ15-F1
#
_entry.id   AF-A0A9X9MQ15-F1
#
_cell.length_a   1.000
_cell.length_b   1.000
_cell.length_c   1.000
_cell.angle_alpha   90.00
_cell.angle_beta   90.00
_cell.angle_gamma   90.00
#
_symmetry.space_group_name_H-M   'P 1'
#
loop_
_entity.id
_entity.type
_entity.pdbx_description
1 polymer ?
#
loop_
_entity_poly.entity_id
_entity_poly.type
_entity_poly.pdbx_seq_one_letter_code
_entity_poly.pdbx_strand_id
1 'polypeptide(L)'
;MTPCGRKIDTRGSILEFVAGIRDAIKAHQGLVDISILHRDISEGNIILKDRTTDDNSHGMLVDFDCSVKLKGDVAEDEELFLTGTMKFMALERLENANFLKSTIRRTYRHDLESFFYVLVVGSVEYESVGEGKSQNLDVWCVNETSSCYPHKLALITQLEKLLDMFTASFKGLKELAKNLRTILFKDGTFFATPEDRGSIYRKMIMAFDETIEDIKGKTDL
;
A
#
# COMPACT_ATOMS: atom_id res chain seq x y z
N MET A 1 -6.69 -18.52 18.57
CA MET A 1 -5.35 -18.57 17.98
C MET A 1 -4.92 -17.15 17.70
N THR A 2 -3.85 -16.68 18.34
CA THR A 2 -3.22 -15.40 18.00
C THR A 2 -2.40 -15.62 16.74
N PRO A 3 -2.42 -14.73 15.72
CA PRO A 3 -1.57 -14.88 14.55
C PRO A 3 -0.10 -15.02 14.97
N CYS A 4 0.65 -15.90 14.31
CA CYS A 4 2.11 -15.97 14.47
C CYS A 4 2.74 -14.77 13.75
N GLY A 5 2.82 -13.64 14.45
CA GLY A 5 3.42 -12.40 13.95
C GLY A 5 2.78 -11.15 14.54
N ARG A 6 3.30 -9.99 14.14
CA ARG A 6 2.81 -8.66 14.58
C ARG A 6 2.34 -7.84 13.40
N LYS A 7 1.41 -6.92 13.63
CA LYS A 7 1.04 -5.93 12.62
C LYS A 7 2.24 -5.08 12.26
N ILE A 8 2.23 -4.54 11.04
CA ILE A 8 3.13 -3.48 10.68
C ILE A 8 2.89 -2.30 11.65
N ASP A 9 3.90 -1.95 12.45
CA ASP A 9 3.84 -0.90 13.46
C ASP A 9 5.23 -0.29 13.75
N THR A 10 5.24 0.64 14.70
CA THR A 10 6.40 1.45 15.14
C THR A 10 7.52 0.65 15.83
N ARG A 11 7.28 -0.63 16.13
CA ARG A 11 8.21 -1.46 16.92
C ARG A 11 9.21 -2.23 16.06
N GLY A 12 9.14 -2.09 14.73
CA GLY A 12 9.98 -2.81 13.78
C GLY A 12 11.09 -1.97 13.16
N SER A 13 12.08 -2.65 12.61
CA SER A 13 13.09 -2.05 11.74
C SER A 13 12.49 -1.65 10.39
N ILE A 14 13.11 -0.66 9.75
CA ILE A 14 12.76 -0.24 8.37
C ILE A 14 12.88 -1.43 7.41
N LEU A 15 13.86 -2.31 7.63
CA LEU A 15 14.04 -3.52 6.84
C LEU A 15 12.82 -4.45 6.93
N GLU A 16 12.31 -4.73 8.14
CA GLU A 16 11.11 -5.54 8.33
C GLU A 16 9.88 -4.89 7.69
N PHE A 17 9.73 -3.57 7.81
CA PHE A 17 8.63 -2.84 7.19
C PHE A 17 8.63 -2.97 5.66
N VAL A 18 9.76 -2.71 5.02
CA VAL A 18 9.91 -2.78 3.55
C VAL A 18 9.80 -4.23 3.06
N ALA A 19 10.46 -5.17 3.72
CA ALA A 19 10.38 -6.59 3.37
C ALA A 19 8.98 -7.17 3.58
N GLY A 20 8.28 -6.75 4.63
CA GLY A 20 6.91 -7.16 4.92
C GLY A 20 5.92 -6.72 3.85
N ILE A 21 5.99 -5.46 3.42
CA ILE A 21 5.14 -4.96 2.32
C ILE A 21 5.45 -5.69 1.02
N ARG A 22 6.74 -5.88 0.69
CA ARG A 22 7.13 -6.63 -0.51
C ARG A 22 6.56 -8.04 -0.51
N ASP A 23 6.65 -8.76 0.60
CA ASP A 23 6.16 -10.13 0.69
C ASP A 23 4.63 -10.18 0.62
N ALA A 24 3.94 -9.18 1.17
CA ALA A 24 2.50 -9.03 0.99
C ALA A 24 2.11 -8.76 -0.48
N ILE A 25 2.90 -7.98 -1.23
CA ILE A 25 2.71 -7.79 -2.68
C ILE A 25 2.91 -9.12 -3.44
N LYS A 26 3.93 -9.91 -3.09
CA LYS A 26 4.15 -11.25 -3.68
C LYS A 26 2.99 -12.20 -3.37
N ALA A 27 2.49 -12.19 -2.13
CA ALA A 27 1.31 -12.97 -1.75
C ALA A 27 0.07 -12.52 -2.52
N HIS A 28 -0.15 -11.21 -2.66
CA HIS A 28 -1.24 -10.65 -3.45
C HIS A 28 -1.17 -11.04 -4.93
N GLN A 29 0.04 -11.05 -5.52
CA GLN A 29 0.24 -11.56 -6.88
C GLN A 29 -0.23 -13.01 -7.01
N GLY A 30 0.16 -13.87 -6.05
CA GLY A 30 -0.27 -15.27 -6.02
C GLY A 30 -1.78 -15.44 -5.90
N LEU A 31 -2.47 -14.58 -5.13
CA LEU A 31 -3.94 -14.57 -5.04
C LEU A 31 -4.57 -14.22 -6.38
N VAL A 32 -4.07 -13.17 -7.04
CA VAL A 32 -4.60 -12.73 -8.35
C VAL A 32 -4.37 -13.79 -9.43
N ASP A 33 -3.26 -14.53 -9.37
CA ASP A 33 -2.98 -15.64 -10.27
C ASP A 33 -3.98 -16.79 -10.13
N ILE A 34 -4.56 -17.00 -8.94
CA ILE A 34 -5.68 -17.92 -8.71
C ILE A 34 -7.06 -17.23 -8.74
N SER A 35 -7.12 -16.05 -9.36
CA SER A 35 -8.35 -15.26 -9.57
C SER A 35 -9.04 -14.81 -8.27
N ILE A 36 -8.27 -14.44 -7.25
CA ILE A 36 -8.76 -13.85 -5.99
C ILE A 36 -8.24 -12.43 -5.86
N LEU A 37 -9.14 -11.48 -5.58
CA LEU A 37 -8.83 -10.10 -5.25
C LEU A 37 -9.06 -9.85 -3.76
N HIS A 38 -8.13 -9.17 -3.09
CA HIS A 38 -8.17 -8.97 -1.64
C HIS A 38 -9.17 -7.87 -1.23
N ARG A 39 -9.16 -6.73 -1.95
CA ARG A 39 -10.06 -5.58 -1.77
C ARG A 39 -9.95 -4.79 -0.46
N ASP A 40 -9.23 -5.28 0.55
CA ASP A 40 -8.96 -4.52 1.78
C ASP A 40 -7.49 -4.56 2.21
N ILE A 41 -6.60 -4.12 1.32
CA ILE A 41 -5.19 -3.94 1.69
C ILE A 41 -5.09 -2.75 2.66
N SER A 42 -4.58 -3.02 3.85
CA SER A 42 -4.34 -2.03 4.91
C SER A 42 -3.17 -2.48 5.78
N GLU A 43 -2.62 -1.57 6.59
CA GLU A 43 -1.58 -1.91 7.57
C GLU A 43 -2.01 -3.02 8.55
N GLY A 44 -3.30 -3.06 8.90
CA GLY A 44 -3.86 -4.04 9.83
C GLY A 44 -3.88 -5.46 9.27
N ASN A 45 -3.83 -5.57 7.93
CA ASN A 45 -3.98 -6.80 7.17
C ASN A 45 -2.64 -7.33 6.64
N ILE A 46 -1.52 -6.65 6.96
CA ILE A 46 -0.17 -7.13 6.70
C ILE A 46 0.51 -7.48 8.02
N ILE A 47 0.86 -8.76 8.18
CA ILE A 47 1.48 -9.30 9.38
C ILE A 47 2.96 -9.55 9.11
N LEU A 48 3.82 -8.91 9.90
CA LEU A 48 5.25 -9.19 9.97
C LEU A 48 5.47 -10.49 10.73
N LYS A 49 6.20 -11.40 10.11
CA LYS A 49 6.48 -12.73 10.67
C LYS A 49 7.74 -12.69 11.52
N ASP A 50 7.71 -13.41 12.63
CA ASP A 50 8.93 -13.70 13.37
C ASP A 50 9.83 -14.60 12.50
N ARG A 51 11.12 -14.27 12.45
CA ARG A 51 12.08 -15.06 11.67
C ARG A 51 12.15 -16.47 12.23
N THR A 52 11.76 -17.44 11.41
CA THR A 52 12.03 -18.86 11.68
C THR A 52 13.16 -19.32 10.76
N THR A 53 13.91 -20.34 11.17
CA THR A 53 15.08 -20.84 10.42
C THR A 53 14.75 -21.33 9.02
N ASP A 54 13.48 -21.65 8.77
CA ASP A 54 13.03 -22.36 7.58
C ASP A 54 12.24 -21.46 6.62
N ASP A 55 12.00 -20.20 6.99
CA ASP A 55 11.17 -19.28 6.23
C ASP A 55 11.80 -17.90 6.10
N ASN A 56 12.18 -17.55 4.87
CA ASN A 56 12.77 -16.26 4.52
C ASN A 56 11.72 -15.16 4.28
N SER A 57 10.42 -15.45 4.40
CA SER A 57 9.36 -14.45 4.30
C SER A 57 9.28 -13.60 5.57
N HIS A 58 9.19 -12.30 5.37
CA HIS A 58 9.09 -11.27 6.41
C HIS A 58 7.65 -10.80 6.61
N GLY A 59 6.75 -11.06 5.64
CA GLY A 59 5.37 -10.60 5.68
C GLY A 59 4.36 -11.63 5.19
N MET A 60 3.13 -11.51 5.67
CA MET A 60 1.96 -12.27 5.23
C MET A 60 0.76 -11.35 5.07
N LEU A 61 -0.04 -11.60 4.04
CA LEU A 61 -1.33 -10.94 3.85
C LEU A 61 -2.45 -11.76 4.51
N VAL A 62 -3.29 -11.11 5.31
CA VAL A 62 -4.40 -11.72 6.06
C VAL A 62 -5.69 -10.94 5.84
N ASP A 63 -6.79 -11.45 6.43
CA ASP A 63 -8.13 -10.85 6.36
C ASP A 63 -8.76 -10.88 4.96
N PHE A 64 -9.37 -12.02 4.65
CA PHE A 64 -10.00 -12.30 3.36
C PHE A 64 -11.52 -12.06 3.38
N ASP A 65 -12.07 -11.46 4.43
CA ASP A 65 -13.53 -11.29 4.58
C ASP A 65 -14.12 -10.39 3.48
N CYS A 66 -13.31 -9.46 2.98
CA CYS A 66 -13.65 -8.61 1.85
C CYS A 66 -13.22 -9.19 0.49
N SER A 67 -12.60 -10.36 0.42
CA SER A 67 -12.08 -10.90 -0.85
C SER A 67 -13.19 -11.33 -1.81
N VAL A 68 -12.88 -11.35 -3.12
CA VAL A 68 -13.82 -11.80 -4.16
C VAL A 68 -13.08 -12.50 -5.29
N LYS A 69 -13.81 -13.32 -6.04
CA LYS A 69 -13.31 -13.88 -7.29
C LYS A 69 -13.18 -12.78 -8.34
N LEU A 70 -12.16 -12.93 -9.18
CA LEU A 70 -11.97 -12.13 -10.38
C LEU A 70 -12.65 -12.82 -11.58
N LYS A 71 -13.30 -12.04 -12.42
CA LYS A 71 -13.74 -12.43 -13.76
C LYS A 71 -12.88 -11.67 -14.77
N GLY A 72 -11.80 -12.30 -15.24
CA GLY A 72 -10.72 -11.60 -15.92
C GLY A 72 -9.91 -10.80 -14.90
N ASP A 73 -9.77 -9.48 -15.09
CA ASP A 73 -9.02 -8.59 -14.18
C ASP A 73 -9.91 -7.72 -13.28
N VAL A 74 -11.23 -7.92 -13.31
CA VAL A 74 -12.21 -7.18 -12.52
C VAL A 74 -12.93 -8.09 -11.53
N ALA A 75 -13.34 -7.54 -10.39
CA ALA A 75 -14.17 -8.22 -9.42
C ALA A 75 -15.47 -8.76 -10.04
N GLU A 76 -15.82 -10.01 -9.72
CA GLU A 76 -17.04 -10.69 -10.22
C GLU A 76 -18.31 -10.08 -9.63
N ASP A 77 -18.25 -9.61 -8.38
CA ASP A 77 -19.36 -8.98 -7.66
C ASP A 77 -18.90 -7.69 -6.94
N GLU A 78 -19.72 -6.64 -7.01
CA GLU A 78 -19.50 -5.35 -6.36
C GLU A 78 -20.74 -4.85 -5.59
N GLU A 79 -21.36 -5.71 -4.78
CA GLU A 79 -22.44 -5.31 -3.85
C GLU A 79 -22.01 -4.29 -2.77
N LEU A 80 -20.70 -4.02 -2.61
CA LEU A 80 -20.15 -3.27 -1.49
C LEU A 80 -19.70 -1.87 -1.92
N PHE A 81 -20.60 -0.90 -1.78
CA PHE A 81 -20.45 0.43 -2.38
C PHE A 81 -19.12 1.11 -2.00
N LEU A 82 -18.67 0.98 -0.74
CA LEU A 82 -17.44 1.60 -0.24
C LEU A 82 -16.77 0.74 0.85
N THR A 83 -16.61 -0.57 0.65
CA THR A 83 -15.83 -1.36 1.61
C THR A 83 -14.34 -1.11 1.52
N GLY A 84 -13.66 -1.44 2.61
CA GLY A 84 -12.23 -1.26 2.80
C GLY A 84 -11.86 0.07 3.46
N THR A 85 -10.63 0.15 3.93
CA THR A 85 -10.17 1.29 4.73
C THR A 85 -9.92 2.53 3.86
N MET A 86 -10.71 3.61 4.05
CA MET A 86 -10.63 4.85 3.22
C MET A 86 -9.20 5.41 3.08
N LYS A 87 -8.41 5.36 4.16
CA LYS A 87 -6.99 5.75 4.17
C LYS A 87 -6.19 5.12 3.02
N PHE A 88 -6.42 3.84 2.77
CA PHE A 88 -5.70 3.03 1.79
C PHE A 88 -6.49 2.83 0.50
N MET A 89 -7.69 3.40 0.37
CA MET A 89 -8.52 3.24 -0.82
C MET A 89 -7.92 3.94 -2.03
N ALA A 90 -7.98 3.29 -3.20
CA ALA A 90 -7.50 3.85 -4.46
C ALA A 90 -8.22 5.15 -4.86
N LEU A 91 -7.48 6.09 -5.45
CA LEU A 91 -7.95 7.42 -5.85
C LEU A 91 -9.12 7.36 -6.82
N GLU A 92 -9.08 6.48 -7.81
CA GLU A 92 -10.16 6.34 -8.80
C GLU A 92 -11.50 6.00 -8.12
N ARG A 93 -11.48 5.18 -7.06
CA ARG A 93 -12.68 4.85 -6.30
C ARG A 93 -13.20 6.05 -5.51
N LEU A 94 -12.29 6.79 -4.88
CA LEU A 94 -12.63 8.00 -4.15
C LEU A 94 -13.19 9.08 -5.08
N GLU A 95 -12.65 9.20 -6.30
CA GLU A 95 -13.12 10.11 -7.35
C GLU A 95 -14.55 9.79 -7.77
N ASN A 96 -14.81 8.52 -8.12
CA ASN A 96 -16.14 8.06 -8.54
C ASN A 96 -17.18 8.22 -7.41
N ALA A 97 -16.81 7.86 -6.18
CA ALA A 97 -17.67 8.05 -5.03
C ALA A 97 -17.92 9.54 -4.71
N ASN A 98 -16.93 10.41 -4.95
CA ASN A 98 -17.06 11.84 -4.73
C ASN A 98 -18.00 12.49 -5.76
N PHE A 99 -17.69 12.35 -7.05
CA PHE A 99 -18.33 13.11 -8.12
C PHE A 99 -19.52 12.39 -8.76
N LEU A 100 -19.43 11.09 -8.97
CA LEU A 100 -20.43 10.33 -9.72
C LEU A 100 -21.44 9.62 -8.82
N LYS A 101 -21.21 9.61 -7.50
CA LYS A 101 -22.02 8.85 -6.52
C LYS A 101 -22.23 7.41 -6.99
N SER A 102 -21.20 6.84 -7.60
CA SER A 102 -21.17 5.50 -8.17
C SER A 102 -19.92 4.76 -7.72
N THR A 103 -19.90 3.47 -7.99
CA THR A 103 -18.74 2.60 -7.74
C THR A 103 -18.18 2.07 -9.04
N ILE A 104 -16.90 1.74 -8.99
CA ILE A 104 -16.18 1.13 -10.10
C ILE A 104 -15.62 -0.20 -9.67
N ARG A 105 -15.76 -1.20 -10.55
CA ARG A 105 -15.29 -2.56 -10.26
C ARG A 105 -13.82 -2.54 -9.89
N ARG A 106 -13.53 -3.12 -8.73
CA ARG A 106 -12.16 -3.23 -8.26
C ARG A 106 -11.35 -4.17 -9.15
N THR A 107 -10.07 -3.86 -9.33
CA THR A 107 -9.07 -4.64 -10.03
C THR A 107 -7.86 -4.82 -9.13
N TYR A 108 -6.93 -5.68 -9.55
CA TYR A 108 -5.66 -5.89 -8.84
C TYR A 108 -4.86 -4.59 -8.68
N ARG A 109 -4.98 -3.63 -9.62
CA ARG A 109 -4.29 -2.33 -9.53
C ARG A 109 -4.74 -1.55 -8.30
N HIS A 110 -6.02 -1.60 -7.93
CA HIS A 110 -6.51 -0.86 -6.76
C HIS A 110 -5.87 -1.38 -5.47
N ASP A 111 -5.69 -2.69 -5.35
CA ASP A 111 -4.97 -3.29 -4.21
C ASP A 111 -3.48 -2.92 -4.25
N LEU A 112 -2.84 -2.88 -5.43
CA LEU A 112 -1.46 -2.41 -5.60
C LEU A 112 -1.28 -0.95 -5.19
N GLU A 113 -2.26 -0.10 -5.50
CA GLU A 113 -2.27 1.29 -5.06
C GLU A 113 -2.41 1.41 -3.54
N SER A 114 -3.21 0.55 -2.91
CA SER A 114 -3.31 0.46 -1.46
C SER A 114 -1.98 0.11 -0.78
N PHE A 115 -1.17 -0.79 -1.36
CA PHE A 115 0.19 -1.06 -0.82
C PHE A 115 1.10 0.17 -0.86
N PHE A 116 1.01 1.00 -1.90
CA PHE A 116 1.72 2.27 -1.93
C PHE A 116 1.27 3.21 -0.80
N TYR A 117 -0.03 3.25 -0.50
CA TYR A 117 -0.53 4.01 0.64
C TYR A 117 -0.07 3.45 1.99
N VAL A 118 0.04 2.13 2.15
CA VAL A 118 0.64 1.54 3.36
C VAL A 118 2.08 2.00 3.54
N LEU A 119 2.90 2.01 2.47
CA LEU A 119 4.28 2.50 2.54
C LEU A 119 4.33 3.97 2.99
N VAL A 120 3.53 4.83 2.36
CA VAL A 120 3.53 6.27 2.62
C VAL A 120 3.02 6.58 4.03
N VAL A 121 1.91 5.98 4.43
CA VAL A 121 1.34 6.17 5.77
C VAL A 121 2.33 5.72 6.83
N GLY A 122 2.90 4.53 6.69
CA GLY A 122 3.91 4.05 7.65
C GLY A 122 5.15 4.95 7.72
N SER A 123 5.60 5.49 6.58
CA SER A 123 6.76 6.39 6.54
C SER A 123 6.53 7.75 7.20
N VAL A 124 5.27 8.18 7.31
CA VAL A 124 4.88 9.45 7.93
C VAL A 124 4.48 9.26 9.41
N GLU A 125 3.84 8.15 9.75
CA GLU A 125 3.13 8.00 11.01
C GLU A 125 3.74 7.00 12.00
N TYR A 126 4.61 6.08 11.56
CA TYR A 126 5.12 5.03 12.46
C TYR A 126 6.31 5.43 13.30
N GLU A 127 6.94 6.56 13.05
CA GLU A 127 7.92 7.11 13.98
C GLU A 127 7.21 8.15 14.85
N SER A 128 7.19 7.91 16.17
CA SER A 128 6.69 8.91 17.11
C SER A 128 7.64 10.09 17.14
N VAL A 129 7.28 11.18 16.47
CA VAL A 129 8.02 12.44 16.56
C VAL A 129 7.71 13.05 17.93
N GLY A 130 8.66 12.98 18.87
CA GLY A 130 8.47 13.53 20.23
C GLY A 130 8.10 15.01 20.22
N GLU A 131 7.25 15.45 21.17
CA GLU A 131 6.70 16.81 21.49
C GLU A 131 6.41 17.84 20.37
N GLY A 132 6.67 17.52 19.10
CA GLY A 132 6.27 18.27 17.91
C GLY A 132 5.10 17.57 17.23
N LYS A 133 4.20 18.35 16.63
CA LYS A 133 2.99 17.85 15.94
C LYS A 133 3.30 16.57 15.15
N SER A 134 2.67 15.47 15.54
CA SER A 134 2.58 14.26 14.72
C SER A 134 2.15 14.71 13.33
N GLN A 135 2.99 14.50 12.32
CA GLN A 135 2.51 14.57 10.95
C GLN A 135 1.63 13.33 10.78
N ASN A 136 0.37 13.54 10.42
CA ASN A 136 -0.53 12.44 10.13
C ASN A 136 -1.28 12.73 8.83
N LEU A 137 -1.70 11.66 8.19
CA LEU A 137 -2.50 11.66 6.99
C LEU A 137 -3.97 11.39 7.34
N ASP A 138 -4.40 11.79 8.54
CA ASP A 138 -5.80 11.63 8.98
C ASP A 138 -6.76 12.43 8.11
N VAL A 139 -6.27 13.48 7.44
CA VAL A 139 -7.02 14.19 6.39
C VAL A 139 -7.43 13.29 5.21
N TRP A 140 -6.77 12.14 5.01
CA TRP A 140 -7.19 11.09 4.06
C TRP A 140 -8.31 10.20 4.60
N CYS A 141 -8.70 10.35 5.87
CA CYS A 141 -9.66 9.48 6.54
C CYS A 141 -10.89 10.23 7.05
N VAL A 142 -11.01 11.53 6.76
CA VAL A 142 -12.21 12.29 7.14
C VAL A 142 -13.40 11.61 6.48
N ASN A 143 -14.45 11.34 7.27
CA ASN A 143 -15.60 10.47 6.97
C ASN A 143 -16.43 10.88 5.73
N GLU A 144 -15.96 11.81 4.92
CA GLU A 144 -16.58 12.25 3.68
C GLU A 144 -15.58 12.11 2.52
N THR A 145 -15.97 11.35 1.49
CA THR A 145 -15.16 11.17 0.28
C THR A 145 -14.85 12.49 -0.43
N SER A 146 -15.74 13.48 -0.30
CA SER A 146 -15.58 14.86 -0.76
C SER A 146 -14.40 15.59 -0.13
N SER A 147 -14.04 15.21 1.09
CA SER A 147 -12.86 15.72 1.77
C SER A 147 -11.64 14.85 1.51
N CYS A 148 -11.78 13.52 1.53
CA CYS A 148 -10.66 12.58 1.34
C CYS A 148 -9.98 12.70 -0.04
N TYR A 149 -10.76 12.64 -1.12
CA TYR A 149 -10.25 12.62 -2.49
C TYR A 149 -9.33 13.80 -2.83
N PRO A 150 -9.74 15.08 -2.64
CA PRO A 150 -8.92 16.22 -3.06
C PRO A 150 -7.60 16.32 -2.27
N HIS A 151 -7.60 16.00 -0.97
CA HIS A 151 -6.38 16.02 -0.16
C HIS A 151 -5.39 14.93 -0.61
N LYS A 152 -5.91 13.74 -0.90
CA LYS A 152 -5.10 12.61 -1.34
C LYS A 152 -4.52 12.86 -2.74
N LEU A 153 -5.35 13.33 -3.69
CA LEU A 153 -4.91 13.71 -5.03
C LEU A 153 -3.82 14.80 -4.99
N ALA A 154 -4.01 15.83 -4.15
CA ALA A 154 -3.05 16.93 -4.01
C ALA A 154 -1.67 16.45 -3.56
N LEU A 155 -1.59 15.45 -2.69
CA LEU A 155 -0.31 14.90 -2.22
C LEU A 155 0.34 13.94 -3.22
N ILE A 156 -0.45 13.20 -4.01
CA ILE A 156 0.09 12.32 -5.06
C ILE A 156 0.60 13.10 -6.28
N THR A 157 -0.04 14.24 -6.56
CA THR A 157 0.42 15.18 -7.58
C THR A 157 1.61 16.00 -7.10
N GLN A 158 1.63 16.42 -5.83
CA GLN A 158 2.75 17.14 -5.20
C GLN A 158 3.64 16.20 -4.38
N LEU A 159 4.21 15.19 -5.04
CA LEU A 159 4.97 14.13 -4.38
C LEU A 159 6.08 14.67 -3.46
N GLU A 160 6.81 15.71 -3.84
CA GLU A 160 7.87 16.29 -2.99
C GLU A 160 7.36 16.76 -1.62
N LYS A 161 6.16 17.37 -1.58
CA LYS A 161 5.54 17.77 -0.30
C LYS A 161 5.24 16.55 0.57
N LEU A 162 4.78 15.46 -0.04
CA LEU A 162 4.51 14.21 0.67
C LEU A 162 5.82 13.59 1.19
N LEU A 163 6.88 13.61 0.40
CA LEU A 163 8.19 13.08 0.80
C LEU A 163 8.80 13.88 1.95
N ASP A 164 8.57 15.19 2.02
CA ASP A 164 9.02 16.03 3.13
C ASP A 164 8.32 15.72 4.46
N MET A 165 7.20 14.98 4.41
CA MET A 165 6.52 14.46 5.60
C MET A 165 7.16 13.20 6.16
N PHE A 166 8.09 12.55 5.43
CA PHE A 166 8.71 11.32 5.90
C PHE A 166 9.55 11.59 7.15
N THR A 167 9.35 10.74 8.13
CA THR A 167 10.04 10.82 9.42
C THR A 167 11.53 10.51 9.27
N ALA A 168 12.32 10.82 10.31
CA ALA A 168 13.78 10.83 10.21
C ALA A 168 14.34 9.45 9.82
N SER A 169 13.81 8.40 10.45
CA SER A 169 14.16 7.01 10.15
C SER A 169 13.77 6.61 8.72
N PHE A 170 12.68 7.16 8.19
CA PHE A 170 12.12 6.74 6.89
C PHE A 170 12.62 7.56 5.70
N LYS A 171 13.51 8.54 5.89
CA LYS A 171 14.10 9.34 4.79
C LYS A 171 14.72 8.50 3.68
N GLY A 172 15.28 7.33 4.02
CA GLY A 172 15.85 6.40 3.05
C GLY A 172 14.83 5.81 2.07
N LEU A 173 13.53 5.86 2.36
CA LEU A 173 12.47 5.30 1.52
C LEU A 173 11.91 6.30 0.49
N LYS A 174 12.42 7.54 0.43
CA LYS A 174 11.92 8.56 -0.51
C LYS A 174 12.02 8.10 -1.96
N GLU A 175 13.13 7.48 -2.35
CA GLU A 175 13.32 6.98 -3.72
C GLU A 175 12.40 5.79 -4.04
N LEU A 176 12.17 4.89 -3.08
CA LEU A 176 11.17 3.82 -3.23
C LEU A 176 9.78 4.42 -3.49
N ALA A 177 9.36 5.42 -2.72
CA ALA A 177 8.08 6.08 -2.91
C ALA A 177 7.97 6.76 -4.29
N LYS A 178 9.04 7.41 -4.79
CA LYS A 178 9.09 7.97 -6.15
C LYS A 178 8.95 6.91 -7.23
N ASN A 179 9.65 5.80 -7.09
CA ASN A 179 9.60 4.69 -8.04
C ASN A 179 8.19 4.10 -8.09
N LEU A 180 7.58 3.80 -6.94
CA LEU A 180 6.21 3.27 -6.88
C LEU A 180 5.19 4.27 -7.43
N ARG A 181 5.33 5.56 -7.13
CA ARG A 181 4.46 6.60 -7.70
C ARG A 181 4.54 6.60 -9.22
N THR A 182 5.74 6.50 -9.77
CA THR A 182 5.97 6.45 -11.22
C THR A 182 5.36 5.20 -11.85
N ILE A 183 5.50 4.05 -11.19
CA ILE A 183 4.94 2.77 -11.64
C ILE A 183 3.41 2.80 -11.67
N LEU A 184 2.77 3.32 -10.61
CA LEU A 184 1.31 3.28 -10.43
C LEU A 184 0.58 4.43 -11.14
N PHE A 185 1.12 5.64 -11.09
CA PHE A 185 0.43 6.85 -11.52
C PHE A 185 1.05 7.53 -12.74
N LYS A 186 2.21 7.04 -13.22
CA LYS A 186 3.02 7.69 -14.27
C LYS A 186 3.34 9.15 -13.91
N ASP A 187 2.71 10.10 -14.59
CA ASP A 187 2.84 11.54 -14.37
C ASP A 187 1.92 12.08 -13.24
N GLY A 188 1.12 11.22 -12.62
CA GLY A 188 0.20 11.54 -11.53
C GLY A 188 -1.27 11.47 -11.90
N THR A 189 -1.58 11.15 -13.15
CA THR A 189 -2.95 11.20 -13.70
C THR A 189 -3.46 9.85 -14.21
N PHE A 190 -2.63 8.80 -14.15
CA PHE A 190 -2.97 7.49 -14.70
C PHE A 190 -3.62 6.57 -13.65
N PHE A 191 -4.95 6.39 -13.77
CA PHE A 191 -5.73 5.51 -12.89
C PHE A 191 -6.15 4.18 -13.51
N ALA A 192 -6.03 4.04 -14.83
CA ALA A 192 -6.44 2.82 -15.53
C ALA A 192 -5.66 1.58 -15.06
N THR A 193 -6.33 0.43 -15.09
CA THR A 193 -5.71 -0.87 -14.84
C THR A 193 -4.99 -1.33 -16.11
N PRO A 194 -3.68 -1.63 -16.06
CA PRO A 194 -2.96 -2.12 -17.23
C PRO A 194 -3.41 -3.54 -17.62
N GLU A 195 -3.29 -3.91 -18.89
CA GLU A 195 -3.56 -5.29 -19.34
C GLU A 195 -2.44 -6.24 -18.88
N ASP A 196 -1.18 -5.80 -18.95
CA ASP A 196 -0.03 -6.58 -18.47
C ASP A 196 0.14 -6.43 -16.96
N ARG A 197 -0.62 -7.25 -16.22
CA ARG A 197 -0.50 -7.36 -14.75
C ARG A 197 0.91 -7.76 -14.32
N GLY A 198 1.58 -8.64 -15.07
CA GLY A 198 2.89 -9.17 -14.70
C GLY A 198 3.97 -8.09 -14.64
N SER A 199 3.91 -7.12 -15.55
CA SER A 199 4.86 -6.00 -15.60
C SER A 199 4.78 -5.08 -14.38
N ILE A 200 3.57 -4.75 -13.91
CA ILE A 200 3.43 -3.84 -12.76
C ILE A 200 3.85 -4.51 -11.45
N TYR A 201 3.47 -5.77 -11.20
CA TYR A 201 3.96 -6.53 -10.05
C TYR A 201 5.49 -6.62 -10.05
N ARG A 202 6.08 -7.01 -11.18
CA ARG A 202 7.54 -7.15 -11.31
C ARG A 202 8.26 -5.85 -10.99
N LYS A 203 7.81 -4.73 -11.54
CA LYS A 203 8.42 -3.41 -11.30
C LYS A 203 8.32 -2.98 -9.83
N MET A 204 7.16 -3.18 -9.19
CA MET A 204 7.01 -2.87 -7.77
C MET A 204 7.92 -3.76 -6.92
N ILE A 205 7.89 -5.08 -7.13
CA ILE A 205 8.73 -6.03 -6.38
C ILE A 205 10.22 -5.70 -6.54
N MET A 206 10.68 -5.40 -7.77
CA MET A 206 12.07 -5.00 -8.02
C MET A 206 12.46 -3.73 -7.25
N ALA A 207 11.61 -2.70 -7.25
CA ALA A 207 11.90 -1.47 -6.50
C ALA A 207 12.05 -1.74 -4.98
N PHE A 208 11.22 -2.64 -4.43
CA PHE A 208 11.35 -3.09 -3.04
C PHE A 208 12.63 -3.90 -2.81
N ASP A 209 12.96 -4.86 -3.69
CA ASP A 209 14.15 -5.69 -3.57
C ASP A 209 15.44 -4.85 -3.63
N GLU A 210 15.53 -3.89 -4.56
CA GLU A 210 16.65 -2.94 -4.65
C GLU A 210 16.81 -2.13 -3.35
N THR A 211 15.69 -1.60 -2.81
CA THR A 211 15.70 -0.84 -1.55
C THR A 211 16.16 -1.70 -0.37
N ILE A 212 15.79 -2.99 -0.34
CA ILE A 212 16.18 -3.92 0.72
C ILE A 212 17.68 -4.20 0.68
N GLU A 213 18.24 -4.42 -0.50
CA GLU A 213 19.68 -4.62 -0.65
C GLU A 213 20.48 -3.37 -0.25
N ASP A 214 19.99 -2.18 -0.60
CA ASP A 214 20.58 -0.90 -0.16
C ASP A 214 20.57 -0.73 1.37
N ILE A 215 19.49 -1.16 2.05
CA ILE A 215 19.39 -1.11 3.52
C ILE A 215 20.37 -2.10 4.16
N LYS A 216 20.46 -3.32 3.64
CA LYS A 216 21.40 -4.34 4.13
C LYS A 216 22.85 -3.90 3.97
N GLY A 217 23.22 -3.41 2.78
CA GLY A 217 24.58 -2.95 2.50
C GLY A 217 25.05 -1.80 3.42
N LYS A 218 24.13 -0.98 3.93
CA LYS A 218 24.42 0.08 4.92
C LYS A 218 24.55 -0.44 6.37
N THR A 219 24.01 -1.62 6.66
CA THR A 219 24.04 -2.22 8.00
C THR A 219 25.31 -3.05 8.22
N ASP A 220 25.94 -3.51 7.14
CA ASP A 220 27.18 -4.29 7.15
C ASP A 220 28.48 -3.42 7.13
N LEU A 221 28.35 -2.09 7.23
CA LEU A 221 29.42 -1.08 7.27
C LEU A 221 29.55 -0.48 8.67
#